data_AF-A0A6B9ZA79-F1
#
_entry.id   AF-A0A6B9ZA79-F1
#
_cell.length_a   1.000
_cell.length_b   1.000
_cell.length_c   1.000
_cell.angle_alpha   90.00
_cell.angle_beta   90.00
_cell.angle_gamma   90.00
#
_symmetry.space_group_name_H-M   'P 1'
#
loop_
_entity.id
_entity.type
_entity.pdbx_description
1 polymer ?
#
loop_
_entity_poly.entity_id
_entity_poly.type
_entity_poly.pdbx_seq_one_letter_code
_entity_poly.pdbx_strand_id
1 'polypeptide(L)'
;MLDEIGVNATNDLGETPLIVAAYLNRINVLKKIIGGVDNVDYKVAGTFTESALLEACAHRRLDSIKLLVDAGARLEQVDRFGLTPLAKIFTNIFSDPLPCATYLISKGAKITAKVMELGMSWNQEKMSRYLTKK
;
A
#
# COMPACT_ATOMS: atom_id res chain seq x y z
N MET A 1 8.76 22.28 -10.91
CA MET A 1 7.99 21.16 -11.51
C MET A 1 6.94 20.60 -10.55
N LEU A 2 7.27 20.27 -9.29
CA LEU A 2 6.24 19.98 -8.28
C LEU A 2 5.52 21.26 -7.80
N ASP A 3 6.23 22.39 -7.80
CA ASP A 3 5.69 23.70 -7.40
C ASP A 3 4.61 24.26 -8.36
N GLU A 4 4.57 23.78 -9.61
CA GLU A 4 3.63 24.27 -10.64
C GLU A 4 2.38 23.39 -10.80
N ILE A 5 2.51 22.07 -10.57
CA ILE A 5 1.43 21.10 -10.79
C ILE A 5 0.65 20.82 -9.49
N GLY A 6 1.26 21.09 -8.32
CA GLY A 6 0.67 20.77 -7.03
C GLY A 6 0.73 19.27 -6.72
N VAL A 7 1.20 18.92 -5.52
CA VAL A 7 1.27 17.52 -5.05
C VAL A 7 -0.08 16.80 -4.98
N ASN A 8 -1.17 17.56 -5.06
CA ASN A 8 -2.56 17.12 -5.01
C ASN A 8 -3.24 17.02 -6.37
N ALA A 9 -2.58 17.37 -7.48
CA ALA A 9 -3.15 17.16 -8.81
C ALA A 9 -3.44 15.67 -9.06
N THR A 10 -4.39 15.40 -9.93
CA THR A 10 -4.75 14.03 -10.33
C THR A 10 -4.76 13.88 -11.84
N ASN A 11 -4.46 12.68 -12.33
CA ASN A 11 -4.77 12.31 -13.71
C ASN A 11 -6.28 12.02 -13.90
N ASP A 12 -6.69 11.64 -15.11
CA ASP A 12 -8.10 11.31 -15.45
C ASP A 12 -8.68 10.12 -14.67
N LEU A 13 -7.82 9.31 -14.03
CA LEU A 13 -8.21 8.21 -13.15
C LEU A 13 -8.35 8.63 -11.69
N GLY A 14 -8.04 9.90 -11.38
CA GLY A 14 -8.03 10.42 -10.01
C GLY A 14 -6.77 10.04 -9.22
N GLU A 15 -5.70 9.59 -9.88
CA GLU A 15 -4.46 9.21 -9.20
C GLU A 15 -3.57 10.42 -8.96
N THR A 16 -3.14 10.60 -7.71
CA THR A 16 -2.14 11.62 -7.35
C THR A 16 -0.74 11.18 -7.79
N PRO A 17 0.21 12.11 -8.00
CA PRO A 17 1.61 11.78 -8.24
C PRO A 17 2.21 10.81 -7.20
N LEU A 18 1.78 10.93 -5.94
CA LEU A 18 2.21 10.05 -4.86
C LEU A 18 1.74 8.61 -5.09
N ILE A 19 0.47 8.41 -5.47
CA ILE A 19 -0.08 7.10 -5.82
C ILE A 19 0.67 6.52 -7.01
N VAL A 20 0.85 7.31 -8.07
CA VAL A 20 1.51 6.86 -9.30
C VAL A 20 2.95 6.42 -9.03
N ALA A 21 3.71 7.21 -8.29
CA ALA A 21 5.08 6.89 -7.93
C ALA A 21 5.18 5.63 -7.07
N ALA A 22 4.23 5.43 -6.15
CA ALA A 22 4.20 4.29 -5.23
C ALA A 22 3.89 2.96 -5.95
N TYR A 23 2.86 2.91 -6.81
CA TYR A 23 2.51 1.67 -7.51
C TYR A 23 3.54 1.30 -8.59
N LEU A 24 4.17 2.30 -9.24
CA LEU A 24 5.25 2.11 -10.21
C LEU A 24 6.61 1.84 -9.56
N ASN A 25 6.71 1.90 -8.23
CA ASN A 25 7.94 1.76 -7.46
C ASN A 25 9.06 2.73 -7.89
N ARG A 26 8.71 3.98 -8.21
CA ARG A 26 9.66 5.03 -8.62
C ARG A 26 10.27 5.70 -7.39
N ILE A 27 11.15 4.98 -6.70
CA ILE A 27 11.69 5.35 -5.38
C ILE A 27 12.25 6.78 -5.29
N ASN A 28 13.02 7.22 -6.29
CA ASN A 28 13.59 8.58 -6.26
C ASN A 28 12.51 9.67 -6.41
N VAL A 29 11.46 9.40 -7.20
CA VAL A 29 10.33 10.31 -7.36
C VAL A 29 9.48 10.29 -6.09
N LEU A 30 9.19 9.10 -5.56
CA LEU A 30 8.42 8.90 -4.33
C LEU A 30 9.05 9.65 -3.15
N LYS A 31 10.37 9.55 -2.94
CA LYS A 31 11.09 10.29 -1.90
C LYS A 31 10.94 11.81 -2.05
N LYS A 32 11.05 12.34 -3.27
CA LYS A 32 10.88 13.78 -3.53
C LYS A 32 9.48 14.26 -3.20
N ILE A 33 8.46 13.49 -3.58
CA ILE A 33 7.06 13.83 -3.30
C ILE A 33 6.79 13.76 -1.79
N ILE A 34 7.22 12.69 -1.11
CA ILE A 34 7.07 12.54 0.34
C ILE A 34 7.69 13.72 1.10
N GLY A 35 8.87 14.18 0.68
CA GLY A 35 9.53 15.34 1.29
C GLY A 35 8.83 16.69 1.07
N GLY A 36 7.82 16.74 0.20
CA GLY A 36 7.04 17.95 -0.11
C GLY A 36 5.56 17.88 0.25
N VAL A 37 5.11 16.83 0.95
CA VAL A 37 3.72 16.69 1.42
C VAL A 37 3.66 16.68 2.95
N ASP A 38 2.67 17.37 3.52
CA ASP A 38 2.41 17.34 4.97
C ASP A 38 1.74 16.03 5.40
N ASN A 39 1.07 15.34 4.47
CA ASN A 39 0.31 14.11 4.76
C ASN A 39 0.38 13.13 3.58
N VAL A 40 1.01 11.96 3.81
CA VAL A 40 1.13 10.87 2.82
C VAL A 40 -0.16 10.06 2.61
N ASP A 41 -1.14 10.21 3.50
CA ASP A 41 -2.47 9.60 3.39
C ASP A 41 -3.52 10.57 2.78
N TYR A 42 -3.08 11.69 2.19
CA TYR A 42 -4.00 12.60 1.54
C TYR A 42 -4.79 11.90 0.42
N LYS A 43 -6.11 12.15 0.41
CA LYS A 43 -7.06 11.58 -0.54
C LYS A 43 -7.69 12.69 -1.37
N VAL A 44 -7.90 12.40 -2.65
CA VAL A 44 -8.76 13.22 -3.51
C VAL A 44 -10.15 12.60 -3.51
N ALA A 45 -11.17 13.39 -3.22
CA ALA A 45 -12.54 12.89 -3.10
C ALA A 45 -13.04 12.40 -4.47
N GLY A 46 -13.75 11.26 -4.48
CA GLY A 46 -14.40 10.73 -5.69
C GLY A 46 -13.49 9.95 -6.64
N THR A 47 -12.26 9.61 -6.24
CA THR A 47 -11.31 8.85 -7.06
C THR A 47 -11.37 7.35 -6.77
N PHE A 48 -11.00 6.52 -7.74
CA PHE A 48 -10.99 5.07 -7.57
C PHE A 48 -9.84 4.58 -6.67
N THR A 49 -8.72 5.29 -6.72
CA THR A 49 -7.47 5.00 -6.01
C THR A 49 -7.23 6.10 -4.98
N GLU A 50 -7.45 5.75 -3.70
CA GLU A 50 -7.46 6.74 -2.63
C GLU A 50 -6.20 6.72 -1.76
N SER A 51 -5.25 5.82 -1.99
CA SER A 51 -4.10 5.68 -1.07
C SER A 51 -2.87 5.09 -1.76
N ALA A 52 -1.75 5.79 -1.62
CA ALA A 52 -0.47 5.33 -2.11
C ALA A 52 -0.03 4.02 -1.43
N LEU A 53 -0.34 3.84 -0.14
CA LEU A 53 0.03 2.62 0.58
C LEU A 53 -0.81 1.42 0.11
N LEU A 54 -2.13 1.60 -0.08
CA LEU A 54 -3.00 0.55 -0.62
C LEU A 54 -2.52 0.08 -1.99
N GLU A 55 -2.16 1.01 -2.89
CA GLU A 55 -1.71 0.68 -4.24
C GLU A 55 -0.31 0.04 -4.27
N ALA A 56 0.63 0.53 -3.45
CA ALA A 56 1.93 -0.10 -3.28
C ALA A 56 1.79 -1.55 -2.77
N CYS A 57 0.85 -1.78 -1.85
CA CYS A 57 0.57 -3.11 -1.30
C CYS A 57 -0.06 -4.05 -2.33
N ALA A 58 -1.06 -3.58 -3.08
CA ALA A 58 -1.72 -4.35 -4.14
C ALA A 58 -0.74 -4.85 -5.21
N HIS A 59 0.30 -4.05 -5.48
CA HIS A 59 1.36 -4.35 -6.45
C HIS A 59 2.65 -4.90 -5.81
N ARG A 60 2.65 -5.14 -4.49
CA ARG A 60 3.77 -5.67 -3.72
C ARG A 60 5.09 -4.93 -3.94
N ARG A 61 5.03 -3.60 -3.95
CA ARG A 61 6.18 -2.70 -4.10
C ARG A 61 6.86 -2.47 -2.75
N LEU A 62 7.64 -3.46 -2.29
CA LEU A 62 8.20 -3.47 -0.93
C LEU A 62 8.95 -2.17 -0.56
N ASP A 63 9.75 -1.62 -1.45
CA ASP A 63 10.52 -0.40 -1.18
C ASP A 63 9.61 0.83 -1.06
N SER A 64 8.55 0.92 -1.87
CA SER A 64 7.55 1.98 -1.76
C SER A 64 6.72 1.83 -0.48
N ILE A 65 6.33 0.60 -0.11
CA ILE A 65 5.66 0.31 1.16
C ILE A 65 6.51 0.79 2.32
N LYS A 66 7.81 0.47 2.33
CA LYS A 66 8.73 0.91 3.40
C LYS A 66 8.76 2.41 3.53
N LEU A 67 8.94 3.13 2.42
CA LEU A 67 9.01 4.60 2.44
C LEU A 67 7.71 5.25 2.92
N LEU A 68 6.56 4.74 2.48
CA LEU A 68 5.27 5.28 2.90
C LEU A 68 4.99 5.03 4.38
N VAL A 69 5.32 3.83 4.88
CA VAL A 69 5.17 3.50 6.30
C VAL A 69 6.12 4.31 7.18
N ASP A 70 7.38 4.46 6.76
CA ASP A 70 8.36 5.29 7.48
C ASP A 70 7.97 6.79 7.44
N ALA A 71 7.19 7.22 6.44
CA ALA A 71 6.59 8.56 6.35
C ALA A 71 5.25 8.71 7.11
N GLY A 72 4.82 7.69 7.86
CA GLY A 72 3.64 7.77 8.73
C GLY A 72 2.31 7.37 8.08
N ALA A 73 2.32 6.68 6.93
CA ALA A 73 1.09 6.19 6.32
C ALA A 73 0.33 5.22 7.25
N ARG A 74 -0.99 5.39 7.36
CA ARG A 74 -1.83 4.56 8.24
C ARG A 74 -1.93 3.13 7.73
N LEU A 75 -1.60 2.17 8.60
CA LEU A 75 -1.63 0.73 8.29
C LEU A 75 -3.05 0.15 8.23
N GLU A 76 -4.02 0.80 8.87
CA GLU A 76 -5.39 0.32 9.03
C GLU A 76 -6.41 1.13 8.21
N GLN A 77 -5.94 1.94 7.25
CA GLN A 77 -6.83 2.55 6.28
C GLN A 77 -7.48 1.48 5.40
N VAL A 78 -8.69 1.74 4.90
CA VAL A 78 -9.41 0.79 4.04
C VAL A 78 -9.80 1.45 2.72
N ASP A 79 -9.82 0.65 1.67
CA ASP A 79 -10.44 1.03 0.40
C ASP A 79 -11.97 0.87 0.46
N ARG A 80 -12.66 1.19 -0.63
CA ARG A 80 -14.12 1.05 -0.77
C ARG A 80 -14.65 -0.39 -0.59
N PHE A 81 -13.78 -1.39 -0.66
CA PHE A 81 -14.11 -2.79 -0.44
C PHE A 81 -13.81 -3.24 1.01
N GLY A 82 -13.38 -2.31 1.88
CA GLY A 82 -13.00 -2.61 3.25
C GLY A 82 -11.64 -3.30 3.37
N LEU A 83 -10.80 -3.28 2.34
CA LEU A 83 -9.50 -3.95 2.37
C LEU A 83 -8.43 -3.03 2.97
N THR A 84 -7.73 -3.53 3.98
CA THR A 84 -6.53 -2.87 4.54
C THR A 84 -5.31 -3.04 3.62
N PRO A 85 -4.24 -2.23 3.77
CA PRO A 85 -2.95 -2.45 3.12
C PRO A 85 -2.47 -3.90 3.20
N LEU A 86 -2.56 -4.53 4.38
CA LEU A 86 -2.17 -5.93 4.54
C LEU A 86 -3.08 -6.89 3.74
N ALA A 87 -4.39 -6.62 3.66
CA ALA A 87 -5.30 -7.42 2.84
C ALA A 87 -4.99 -7.30 1.34
N LYS A 88 -4.68 -6.08 0.85
CA LYS A 88 -4.33 -5.82 -0.56
C LYS A 88 -3.10 -6.60 -1.04
N ILE A 89 -2.16 -6.92 -0.16
CA ILE A 89 -0.97 -7.73 -0.52
C ILE A 89 -1.37 -9.11 -1.08
N PHE A 90 -2.50 -9.66 -0.64
CA PHE A 90 -2.99 -10.98 -1.01
C PHE A 90 -3.96 -10.98 -2.20
N THR A 91 -4.35 -9.82 -2.75
CA THR A 91 -5.30 -9.76 -3.88
C THR A 91 -4.65 -10.03 -5.24
N ASN A 92 -3.32 -10.15 -5.30
CA ASN A 92 -2.55 -10.36 -6.52
C ASN A 92 -1.85 -11.74 -6.47
N ILE A 93 -1.76 -12.46 -7.60
CA ILE A 93 -1.15 -13.81 -7.67
C ILE A 93 0.25 -13.85 -8.30
N PHE A 94 0.76 -12.75 -8.86
CA PHE A 94 1.95 -12.73 -9.72
C PHE A 94 3.31 -12.72 -8.99
N SER A 95 3.35 -12.63 -7.67
CA SER A 95 4.59 -12.57 -6.87
C SER A 95 4.35 -13.01 -5.41
N ASP A 96 5.42 -13.19 -4.64
CA ASP A 96 5.31 -13.63 -3.24
C ASP A 96 4.82 -12.49 -2.32
N PRO A 97 3.66 -12.64 -1.63
CA PRO A 97 3.17 -11.66 -0.67
C PRO A 97 3.95 -11.63 0.64
N LEU A 98 4.63 -12.72 1.02
CA LEU A 98 5.17 -12.88 2.38
C LEU A 98 6.20 -11.81 2.78
N PRO A 99 7.11 -11.32 1.91
CA PRO A 99 8.02 -10.24 2.27
C PRO A 99 7.30 -8.94 2.65
N CYS A 100 6.28 -8.55 1.88
CA CYS A 100 5.49 -7.35 2.15
C CYS A 100 4.61 -7.54 3.40
N ALA A 101 3.95 -8.70 3.52
CA ALA A 101 3.10 -9.00 4.67
C ALA A 101 3.91 -9.03 5.97
N THR A 102 5.10 -9.62 5.93
CA THR A 102 6.02 -9.66 7.08
C THR A 102 6.45 -8.27 7.52
N TYR A 103 6.79 -7.40 6.57
CA TYR A 103 7.13 -6.02 6.89
C TYR A 103 5.95 -5.27 7.52
N LEU A 104 4.75 -5.34 6.93
CA LEU A 104 3.60 -4.62 7.51
C LEU A 104 3.23 -5.14 8.90
N ILE A 105 3.26 -6.45 9.12
CA ILE A 105 2.93 -6.99 10.45
C ILE A 105 4.04 -6.65 11.46
N SER A 106 5.32 -6.61 11.07
CA SER A 106 6.38 -6.15 11.98
C SER A 106 6.26 -4.67 12.34
N LYS A 107 5.56 -3.88 11.52
CA LYS A 107 5.17 -2.49 11.81
C LYS A 107 3.85 -2.36 12.56
N GLY A 108 3.20 -3.48 12.91
CA GLY A 108 1.99 -3.51 13.73
C GLY A 108 0.67 -3.58 12.95
N ALA A 109 0.70 -3.86 11.64
CA ALA A 109 -0.53 -4.08 10.88
C ALA A 109 -1.31 -5.29 11.39
N LYS A 110 -2.62 -5.14 11.56
CA LYS A 110 -3.50 -6.17 12.12
C LYS A 110 -3.85 -7.23 11.09
N ILE A 111 -3.77 -8.49 11.51
CA ILE A 111 -4.26 -9.63 10.74
C ILE A 111 -5.77 -9.74 10.95
N THR A 112 -6.56 -9.18 10.03
CA THR A 112 -8.03 -9.22 10.10
C THR A 112 -8.59 -10.52 9.51
N ALA A 113 -9.89 -10.79 9.72
CA ALA A 113 -10.56 -11.93 9.09
C ALA A 113 -10.40 -11.95 7.56
N LYS A 114 -10.44 -10.77 6.92
CA LYS A 114 -10.24 -10.65 5.47
C LYS A 114 -8.79 -10.93 5.04
N VAL A 115 -7.79 -10.54 5.85
CA VAL A 115 -6.39 -10.94 5.61
C VAL A 115 -6.24 -12.45 5.67
N MET A 116 -6.87 -13.09 6.66
CA MET A 116 -6.85 -14.54 6.81
C MET A 116 -7.51 -15.25 5.61
N GLU A 117 -8.71 -14.82 5.23
CA GLU A 117 -9.46 -15.35 4.09
C GLU A 117 -8.63 -15.27 2.80
N LEU A 118 -8.12 -14.08 2.47
CA LEU A 118 -7.34 -13.85 1.26
C LEU A 118 -5.99 -14.57 1.29
N GLY A 119 -5.30 -14.59 2.44
CA GLY A 119 -4.03 -15.30 2.60
C GLY A 119 -4.18 -16.81 2.45
N MET A 120 -5.26 -17.39 2.99
CA MET A 120 -5.57 -18.81 2.82
C MET A 120 -5.98 -19.15 1.38
N SER A 121 -6.75 -18.25 0.73
CA SER A 121 -7.10 -18.39 -0.69
C SER A 121 -5.87 -18.30 -1.60
N TRP A 122 -4.90 -17.45 -1.28
CA TRP A 122 -3.63 -17.38 -2.00
C TRP A 122 -2.83 -18.67 -1.88
N ASN A 123 -2.59 -19.15 -0.65
CA ASN A 123 -1.95 -20.45 -0.41
C ASN A 123 -2.17 -20.92 1.04
N GLN A 124 -3.05 -21.89 1.23
CA GLN A 124 -3.41 -22.40 2.55
C GLN A 124 -2.21 -22.94 3.34
N GLU A 125 -1.35 -23.73 2.70
CA GLU A 125 -0.19 -24.36 3.36
C GLU A 125 0.85 -23.32 3.81
N LYS A 126 1.24 -22.42 2.90
CA LYS A 126 2.21 -21.36 3.18
C LYS A 126 1.66 -20.38 4.21
N MET A 127 0.40 -19.96 4.09
CA MET A 127 -0.22 -19.05 5.05
C MET A 127 -0.34 -19.68 6.44
N SER A 128 -0.76 -20.95 6.54
CA SER A 128 -0.82 -21.66 7.83
C SER A 128 0.55 -21.75 8.50
N ARG A 129 1.60 -22.11 7.74
CA ARG A 129 2.99 -22.12 8.24
C ARG A 129 3.49 -20.74 8.65
N TYR A 130 3.06 -19.69 7.95
CA TYR A 130 3.44 -18.32 8.26
C TYR A 130 2.89 -17.87 9.61
N LEU A 131 1.65 -18.27 9.93
CA LEU A 131 0.97 -17.90 11.17
C LEU A 131 1.52 -18.63 12.41
N THR A 132 2.03 -19.86 12.25
CA THR A 132 2.56 -20.66 13.36
C THR A 132 4.01 -20.35 13.73
N LYS A 133 4.72 -19.56 12.90
CA LYS A 133 6.12 -19.15 13.13
C LYS A 133 6.28 -17.86 13.94
N LYS A 134 5.20 -17.29 14.46
CA LYS A 134 5.20 -16.08 15.29
C LYS A 134 4.97 -16.40 16.75
#